data_AF-A0A2H0NB42-F1
#
_entry.id   AF-A0A2H0NB42-F1
#
_cell.length_a   1.000
_cell.length_b   1.000
_cell.length_c   1.000
_cell.angle_alpha   90.00
_cell.angle_beta   90.00
_cell.angle_gamma   90.00
#
_symmetry.space_group_name_H-M   'P 1'
#
loop_
_entity.id
_entity.type
_entity.pdbx_description
1 polymer ?
#
loop_
_entity_poly.entity_id
_entity_poly.type
_entity_poly.pdbx_seq_one_letter_code
_entity_poly.pdbx_strand_id
1 'polypeptide(L)'
;MQKYICHDCQKTLVKNEEYMPYKSGSETFIKCKQCHKENSALKNFQPTEVYSRVVGYIRPVQQWNKGKQEEFKDRAEYVVK
;
A
#
# COMPACT_ATOMS: atom_id res chain seq x y z
N MET A 1 21.86 7.33 -22.09
CA MET A 1 20.86 6.25 -22.23
C MET A 1 19.96 6.31 -20.99
N GLN A 2 18.65 6.50 -21.15
CA GLN A 2 17.72 6.47 -20.02
C GLN A 2 17.68 5.06 -19.45
N LYS A 3 18.08 4.91 -18.18
CA LYS A 3 18.00 3.64 -17.44
C LYS A 3 16.67 3.64 -16.70
N TYR A 4 15.75 2.77 -17.09
CA TYR A 4 14.49 2.58 -16.38
C TYR A 4 14.69 1.51 -15.30
N ILE A 5 14.44 1.87 -14.05
CA ILE A 5 14.64 0.98 -12.90
C ILE A 5 13.25 0.64 -12.33
N CYS A 6 13.00 -0.65 -12.13
CA CYS A 6 11.77 -1.11 -11.48
C CYS A 6 11.77 -0.70 -10.00
N HIS A 7 10.69 -0.07 -9.54
CA HIS A 7 10.51 0.37 -8.15
C HIS A 7 10.53 -0.80 -7.15
N ASP A 8 9.98 -1.95 -7.53
CA ASP A 8 9.78 -3.06 -6.59
C ASP A 8 10.99 -4.00 -6.51
N CYS A 9 11.57 -4.38 -7.64
CA CYS A 9 12.70 -5.33 -7.69
C CYS A 9 14.05 -4.70 -8.02
N GLN A 10 14.11 -3.38 -8.22
CA GLN A 10 15.33 -2.62 -8.53
C GLN A 10 16.09 -3.09 -9.78
N LYS A 11 15.49 -3.96 -10.60
CA LYS A 11 16.06 -4.42 -11.87
C LYS A 11 16.08 -3.28 -12.88
N THR A 12 17.17 -3.18 -13.64
CA THR A 12 17.27 -2.28 -14.79
C THR A 12 16.58 -2.92 -15.99
N LEU A 13 15.61 -2.22 -16.57
CA LEU A 13 14.91 -2.66 -17.76
C LEU A 13 15.77 -2.39 -19.00
N VAL A 14 15.89 -3.39 -19.88
CA VAL A 14 16.56 -3.23 -21.17
C VAL A 14 15.61 -2.59 -22.20
N LYS A 15 16.18 -1.92 -23.22
CA LYS A 15 15.40 -1.38 -24.35
C LYS A 15 14.59 -2.55 -24.95
N ASN A 16 13.25 -2.44 -24.91
CA ASN A 16 12.23 -3.36 -25.43
C ASN A 16 11.53 -4.29 -24.39
N GLU A 17 11.76 -4.12 -23.09
CA GLU A 17 10.92 -4.77 -22.08
C GLU A 17 9.65 -3.97 -21.74
N GLU A 18 8.54 -4.67 -21.57
CA GLU A 18 7.26 -4.06 -21.15
C GLU A 18 7.32 -3.61 -19.68
N TYR A 19 6.86 -2.39 -19.44
CA TYR A 19 6.77 -1.79 -18.10
C TYR A 19 5.50 -0.98 -17.94
N MET A 20 5.05 -0.84 -16.69
CA MET A 20 3.92 0.01 -16.32
C MET A 20 4.43 1.27 -15.62
N PRO A 21 4.17 2.48 -16.19
CA PRO A 21 4.46 3.73 -15.53
C PRO A 21 3.30 4.16 -14.63
N TYR A 22 3.63 4.68 -13.46
CA TYR A 22 2.69 5.22 -12.49
C TYR A 22 3.09 6.66 -12.16
N LYS A 23 2.14 7.58 -12.30
CA LYS A 23 2.37 9.00 -11.99
C LYS A 23 1.97 9.27 -10.55
N SER A 24 2.90 9.79 -9.76
CA SER A 24 2.63 10.31 -8.42
C SER A 24 3.11 11.76 -8.38
N GLY A 25 2.20 12.69 -8.70
CA GLY A 25 2.54 14.11 -8.85
C GLY A 25 3.53 14.35 -10.00
N SER A 26 4.69 14.92 -9.68
CA SER A 26 5.78 15.21 -10.63
C SER A 26 6.67 14.01 -10.93
N GLU A 27 6.60 12.94 -10.13
CA GLU A 27 7.48 11.78 -10.24
C GLU A 27 6.78 10.64 -11.01
N THR A 28 7.56 9.92 -11.83
CA THR A 28 7.08 8.72 -12.54
C THR A 28 7.81 7.49 -12.02
N PHE A 29 7.06 6.61 -11.40
CA PHE A 29 7.53 5.31 -10.92
C PHE A 29 7.29 4.24 -11.98
N ILE A 30 8.19 3.28 -12.09
CA ILE A 30 8.13 2.25 -13.12
C ILE A 30 8.11 0.88 -12.48
N LYS A 31 7.24 -0.01 -12.97
CA LYS A 31 7.13 -1.38 -12.50
C LYS A 31 7.27 -2.34 -13.68
N CYS A 32 8.08 -3.39 -13.54
CA CYS A 32 8.21 -4.40 -14.56
C CYS A 32 6.94 -5.29 -14.62
N LYS A 33 6.73 -5.94 -15.76
CA LYS A 33 5.58 -6.84 -15.99
C LYS A 33 5.41 -7.92 -14.90
N GLN A 34 6.51 -8.48 -14.40
CA GLN A 34 6.48 -9.51 -13.37
C GLN A 34 5.95 -8.95 -12.04
N CYS A 35 6.55 -7.86 -11.54
CA CYS A 35 6.12 -7.24 -10.29
C CYS A 35 4.69 -6.70 -10.37
N HIS A 36 4.26 -6.18 -11.53
CA HIS A 36 2.88 -5.75 -11.72
C HIS A 36 1.87 -6.90 -11.64
N LYS A 37 2.21 -8.09 -12.17
CA LYS A 37 1.34 -9.27 -12.09
C LYS A 37 1.18 -9.78 -10.66
N GLU A 38 2.25 -9.74 -9.86
CA GLU A 38 2.21 -10.14 -8.45
C GLU A 38 1.46 -9.12 -7.59
N ASN A 39 1.70 -7.83 -7.82
CA ASN A 39 0.97 -6.77 -7.14
C ASN A 39 0.81 -5.55 -8.06
N SER A 40 -0.41 -5.23 -8.46
CA SER A 40 -0.67 -4.05 -9.29
C SER A 40 -0.55 -2.72 -8.52
N ALA A 41 -0.58 -2.76 -7.18
CA ALA A 41 -0.44 -1.56 -6.36
C ALA A 41 1.04 -1.21 -6.17
N LEU A 42 1.36 0.08 -6.24
CA LEU A 42 2.60 0.58 -5.67
C LEU A 42 2.46 0.60 -4.15
N LYS A 43 3.39 -0.05 -3.46
CA LYS A 43 3.48 -0.11 -2.01
C LYS A 43 4.86 0.43 -1.61
N ASN A 44 5.05 0.79 -0.34
CA ASN A 44 6.30 1.32 0.23
C ASN A 44 6.56 2.83 0.02
N PHE A 45 5.50 3.62 -0.11
CA PHE A 45 5.60 5.07 0.12
C PHE A 45 5.60 5.38 1.63
N GLN A 46 5.18 6.59 2.00
CA GLN A 46 4.97 6.92 3.40
C GLN A 46 3.90 6.01 4.03
N PRO A 47 4.13 5.53 5.27
CA PRO A 47 3.13 4.76 5.99
C PRO A 47 1.88 5.60 6.17
N THR A 48 0.73 5.06 5.77
CA THR A 48 -0.56 5.72 5.99
C THR A 48 -0.97 5.55 7.44
N GLU A 49 -1.20 6.65 8.14
CA GLU A 49 -1.77 6.60 9.49
C GLU A 49 -3.28 6.31 9.41
N VAL A 50 -3.70 5.18 9.96
CA VAL A 50 -5.10 4.76 9.97
C VAL A 50 -5.75 5.22 11.25
N TYR A 51 -6.89 5.87 11.12
CA TYR A 51 -7.64 6.45 12.22
C TYR A 51 -8.98 5.73 12.39
N SER A 52 -9.40 5.53 13.64
CA SER A 52 -10.68 4.91 13.98
C SER A 52 -11.38 5.64 15.13
N ARG A 53 -12.70 5.67 15.08
CA ARG A 53 -13.54 6.27 16.14
C ARG A 53 -13.82 5.21 17.21
N VAL A 54 -13.38 5.47 18.44
CA VAL A 54 -13.48 4.49 19.55
C VAL A 54 -14.62 4.85 20.51
N VAL A 55 -14.53 5.98 21.22
CA VAL A 55 -15.53 6.45 22.21
C VAL A 55 -15.94 7.90 21.93
N GLY A 56 -16.28 8.18 20.67
CA GLY A 56 -16.77 9.51 20.25
C GLY A 56 -15.72 10.44 19.62
N TYR A 57 -14.42 10.14 19.76
CA TYR A 57 -13.35 10.83 19.04
C TYR A 57 -12.47 9.85 18.25
N ILE A 58 -11.68 10.41 17.33
CA ILE A 58 -10.82 9.67 16.42
C ILE A 58 -9.44 9.46 17.07
N ARG A 59 -8.92 8.23 17.04
CA ARG A 59 -7.54 7.91 17.44
C ARG A 59 -6.79 7.11 16.36
N PRO A 60 -5.46 7.26 16.26
CA PRO A 60 -4.63 6.37 15.46
C PRO A 60 -4.77 4.92 15.93
N VAL A 61 -5.03 4.02 14.99
CA VAL A 61 -5.14 2.56 15.25
C VAL A 61 -3.81 2.00 15.77
N GLN A 62 -2.68 2.56 15.31
CA GLN A 62 -1.35 2.17 15.76
C GLN A 62 -1.12 2.40 17.27
N GLN A 63 -1.90 3.29 17.91
CA GLN A 63 -1.80 3.61 19.34
C GLN A 63 -2.81 2.85 20.21
N TRP A 64 -3.44 1.80 19.68
CA TRP A 64 -4.36 0.99 20.48
C TRP A 64 -3.61 0.19 21.54
N ASN A 65 -4.10 0.25 22.78
CA ASN A 65 -3.59 -0.59 23.87
C ASN A 65 -4.01 -2.05 23.68
N LYS A 66 -3.40 -2.96 24.44
CA LYS A 66 -3.68 -4.41 24.36
C LYS A 66 -5.17 -4.74 24.51
N GLY A 67 -5.85 -4.13 25.48
CA GLY A 67 -7.28 -4.37 25.72
C GLY A 67 -8.17 -3.96 24.55
N LYS A 68 -7.88 -2.83 23.89
CA LYS A 68 -8.64 -2.37 22.71
C LYS A 68 -8.42 -3.29 21.50
N GLN A 69 -7.21 -3.82 21.34
CA GLN A 69 -6.91 -4.78 20.29
C GLN A 69 -7.70 -6.10 20.49
N GLU A 70 -7.79 -6.60 21.72
CA GLU A 70 -8.62 -7.78 22.03
C GLU A 70 -10.11 -7.49 21.82
N GLU A 71 -10.64 -6.39 22.37
CA GLU A 71 -12.05 -6.03 22.17
C GLU A 71 -12.42 -5.87 20.68
N PHE A 72 -11.50 -5.37 19.84
CA PHE A 72 -11.75 -5.27 18.40
C PHE A 72 -11.84 -6.63 17.72
N LYS A 73 -11.09 -7.64 18.17
CA LYS A 73 -11.17 -9.02 17.62
C LYS A 73 -12.50 -9.70 17.92
N ASP A 74 -13.13 -9.35 19.04
CA ASP A 74 -14.42 -9.91 19.45
C ASP A 74 -15.61 -9.27 18.71
N ARG A 75 -15.38 -8.25 17.89
CA ARG A 75 -16.46 -7.59 17.12
C ARG A 75 -16.93 -8.47 15.97
N ALA A 76 -18.25 -8.61 15.86
CA ALA A 76 -18.89 -9.23 14.71
C ALA A 76 -19.56 -8.16 13.83
N GLU A 77 -19.37 -8.26 12.52
CA GLU A 77 -20.10 -7.45 11.55
C GLU A 77 -21.53 -7.96 11.42
N TYR A 78 -22.48 -7.03 11.22
CA TYR A 78 -23.86 -7.40 10.93
C TYR A 78 -23.96 -7.89 9.48
N VAL A 79 -24.43 -9.13 9.30
CA VAL A 79 -24.66 -9.72 7.98
C VAL A 79 -26.15 -9.62 7.64
N VAL A 80 -26.47 -8.89 6.57
CA VAL A 80 -27.84 -8.84 6.01
C VAL A 80 -28.11 -10.19 5.32
N LYS A 81 -29.24 -10.81 5.64
CA LYS A 81 -29.74 -12.02 4.97
C LYS A 81 -30.59 -11.66 3.75
#